data_AF-A0A6A6SLH1-F1
#
_entry.id   AF-A0A6A6SLH1-F1
#
_cell.length_a   1.000
_cell.length_b   1.000
_cell.length_c   1.000
_cell.angle_alpha   90.00
_cell.angle_beta   90.00
_cell.angle_gamma   90.00
#
_symmetry.space_group_name_H-M   'P 1'
#
loop_
_entity.id
_entity.type
_entity.pdbx_description
1 polymer ?
#
loop_
_entity_poly.entity_id
_entity_poly.type
_entity_poly.pdbx_seq_one_letter_code
_entity_poly.pdbx_strand_id
1 'polypeptide(L)'
;MAAVQALKQKLRNSGVTGSTIETEEEKDRKDRARQERQRCKNLKERRLETEKANVTKQEELMNKAREEIEAADRVDDQRITAIRNMQEAREAREGEERRRKEYEKYNKLRKGNLERLERERLEREWEAKLAEAQRQQQAQAEAEAAERGRQEEYEEDSYNSEYACDHGGWWAKVKGRQNCLVCYSVRKFLLECPGCQILACPKCQVGFRPYYE
;
A
#
# COMPACT_ATOMS: atom_id res chain seq x y z
N MET A 1 46.73 87.25 -69.00
CA MET A 1 46.15 86.93 -67.67
C MET A 1 47.19 86.71 -66.55
N ALA A 2 48.44 86.30 -66.83
CA ALA A 2 49.48 86.09 -65.81
C ALA A 2 49.92 87.36 -65.02
N ALA A 3 49.92 88.53 -65.66
CA ALA A 3 50.34 89.79 -65.02
C ALA A 3 49.40 90.26 -63.89
N VAL A 4 48.10 89.93 -63.98
CA VAL A 4 47.10 90.31 -62.98
C VAL A 4 47.18 89.42 -61.73
N GLN A 5 47.54 88.14 -61.89
CA GLN A 5 47.82 87.24 -60.76
C GLN A 5 49.11 87.63 -60.03
N ALA A 6 50.17 88.03 -60.76
CA ALA A 6 51.41 88.52 -60.15
C ALA A 6 51.23 89.80 -59.32
N LEU A 7 50.33 90.71 -59.76
CA LEU A 7 49.98 91.93 -59.02
C LEU A 7 49.14 91.63 -57.75
N LYS A 8 48.18 90.69 -57.83
CA LYS A 8 47.40 90.27 -56.65
C LYS A 8 48.26 89.56 -55.61
N GLN A 9 49.27 88.80 -56.01
CA GLN A 9 50.19 88.12 -55.08
C GLN A 9 51.21 89.10 -54.47
N LYS A 10 51.67 90.11 -55.22
CA LYS A 10 52.48 91.23 -54.67
C LYS A 10 51.71 92.07 -53.66
N LEU A 11 50.42 92.33 -53.86
CA LEU A 11 49.59 93.05 -52.89
C LEU A 11 49.23 92.21 -51.65
N ARG A 12 49.16 90.88 -51.80
CA ARG A 12 48.95 89.97 -50.66
C ARG A 12 50.23 89.79 -49.82
N ASN A 13 51.40 89.84 -50.46
CA ASN A 13 52.71 89.78 -49.79
C ASN A 13 53.22 91.13 -49.32
N SER A 14 52.69 92.26 -49.82
CA SER A 14 53.15 93.59 -49.41
C SER A 14 52.81 93.93 -47.98
N GLY A 15 52.04 93.08 -47.27
CA GLY A 15 52.00 93.03 -45.80
C GLY A 15 52.13 94.39 -45.15
N VAL A 16 51.39 95.40 -45.66
CA VAL A 16 51.45 96.77 -45.17
C VAL A 16 50.63 96.72 -43.90
N THR A 17 51.27 96.23 -42.85
CA THR A 17 50.85 96.43 -41.48
C THR A 17 50.96 97.94 -41.28
N GLY A 18 49.82 98.62 -41.45
CA GLY A 18 49.68 100.01 -41.06
C GLY A 18 49.99 100.12 -39.57
N SER A 19 51.25 100.39 -39.25
CA SER A 19 51.71 100.81 -37.94
C SER A 19 51.21 102.23 -37.73
N THR A 20 49.91 102.37 -37.48
CA THR A 20 49.36 103.58 -36.87
C THR A 20 50.05 103.70 -35.51
N ILE A 21 50.75 104.80 -35.29
CA ILE A 21 51.30 105.17 -33.98
C ILE A 21 50.09 105.26 -33.03
N GLU A 22 49.85 104.20 -32.28
CA GLU A 22 48.78 104.16 -31.28
C GLU A 22 49.06 105.25 -30.25
N THR A 23 48.12 106.18 -30.10
CA THR A 23 48.16 107.18 -29.04
C THR A 23 48.09 106.48 -27.69
N GLU A 24 48.74 107.04 -26.66
CA GLU A 24 48.76 106.44 -25.31
C GLU A 24 47.34 106.19 -24.78
N GLU A 25 46.39 107.08 -25.08
CA GLU A 25 44.98 106.92 -24.70
C GLU A 25 44.31 105.65 -25.27
N GLU A 26 44.65 105.24 -26.50
CA GLU A 26 44.09 104.05 -27.12
C GLU A 26 44.71 102.77 -26.54
N LYS A 27 45.98 102.82 -26.12
CA LYS A 27 46.63 101.72 -25.38
C LYS A 27 45.97 101.52 -24.02
N ASP A 28 45.72 102.60 -23.28
CA ASP A 28 45.03 102.54 -21.99
C ASP A 28 43.60 102.02 -22.11
N ARG A 29 42.88 102.42 -23.16
CA ARG A 29 41.54 101.89 -23.46
C ARG A 29 41.59 100.39 -23.74
N LYS A 30 42.51 99.93 -24.58
CA LYS A 30 42.70 98.50 -24.89
C LYS A 30 43.13 97.71 -23.66
N ASP A 31 43.97 98.27 -22.79
CA ASP A 31 44.39 97.62 -21.55
C ASP A 31 43.23 97.48 -20.55
N ARG A 32 42.47 98.56 -20.31
CA ARG A 32 41.24 98.48 -19.49
C ARG A 32 40.27 97.42 -20.02
N ALA A 33 40.05 97.36 -21.33
CA ALA A 33 39.21 96.34 -21.95
C ALA A 33 39.78 94.91 -21.82
N ARG A 34 41.11 94.74 -21.85
CA ARG A 34 41.77 93.45 -21.57
C ARG A 34 41.58 93.05 -20.10
N GLN A 35 41.79 93.97 -19.16
CA GLN A 35 41.59 93.73 -17.74
C GLN A 35 40.14 93.37 -17.43
N GLU A 36 39.16 94.07 -18.03
CA GLU A 36 37.74 93.77 -17.83
C GLU A 36 37.35 92.40 -18.40
N ARG A 37 37.83 92.05 -19.60
CA ARG A 37 37.66 90.70 -20.16
C ARG A 37 38.27 89.63 -19.26
N GLN A 38 39.46 89.87 -18.70
CA GLN A 38 40.10 88.94 -17.78
C GLN A 38 39.29 88.80 -16.49
N ARG A 39 38.79 89.90 -15.90
CA ARG A 39 37.92 89.86 -14.72
C ARG A 39 36.63 89.07 -14.99
N CYS A 40 35.98 89.33 -16.12
CA CYS A 40 34.77 88.60 -16.52
C CYS A 40 35.06 87.10 -16.72
N LYS A 41 36.17 86.75 -17.37
CA LYS A 41 36.62 85.36 -17.52
C LYS A 41 36.84 84.68 -16.17
N ASN A 42 37.61 85.32 -15.27
CA ASN A 42 37.89 84.79 -13.93
C ASN A 42 36.59 84.59 -13.11
N LEU A 43 35.61 85.50 -13.23
CA LEU A 43 34.31 85.34 -12.55
C LEU A 43 33.52 84.14 -13.10
N LYS A 44 33.56 83.92 -14.42
CA LYS A 44 32.92 82.74 -15.04
C LYS A 44 33.62 81.45 -14.62
N GLU A 45 34.94 81.42 -14.60
CA GLU A 45 35.72 80.26 -14.14
C GLU A 45 35.40 79.91 -12.69
N ARG A 46 35.36 80.90 -11.77
CA ARG A 46 34.95 80.67 -10.38
C ARG A 46 33.53 80.13 -10.24
N ARG A 47 32.59 80.62 -11.06
CA ARG A 47 31.21 80.09 -11.08
C ARG A 47 31.20 78.64 -11.52
N LEU A 48 31.91 78.32 -12.60
CA LEU A 48 32.02 76.95 -13.10
C LEU A 48 32.70 76.01 -12.09
N GLU A 49 33.74 76.47 -11.39
CA GLU A 49 34.38 75.69 -10.31
C GLU A 49 33.41 75.41 -9.17
N THR A 50 32.60 76.40 -8.78
CA THR A 50 31.58 76.24 -7.73
C THR A 50 30.49 75.26 -8.17
N GLU A 51 30.01 75.37 -9.41
CA GLU A 51 29.02 74.45 -9.97
C GLU A 51 29.56 73.02 -10.06
N LYS A 52 30.80 72.85 -10.54
CA LYS A 52 31.47 71.54 -10.56
C LYS A 52 31.56 70.92 -9.16
N ALA A 53 31.99 71.70 -8.16
CA ALA A 53 32.08 71.24 -6.78
C ALA A 53 30.70 70.84 -6.21
N ASN A 54 29.64 71.54 -6.60
CA ASN A 54 28.28 71.18 -6.20
C ASN A 54 27.81 69.88 -6.86
N VAL A 55 28.09 69.69 -8.15
CA VAL A 55 27.76 68.45 -8.87
C VAL A 55 28.49 67.26 -8.26
N THR A 56 29.80 67.37 -8.01
CA THR A 56 30.57 66.27 -7.38
C THR A 56 30.02 65.93 -6.00
N LYS A 57 29.65 66.94 -5.20
CA LYS A 57 29.02 66.73 -3.89
C LYS A 57 27.67 66.02 -4.00
N GLN A 58 26.86 66.35 -5.02
CA GLN A 58 25.60 65.67 -5.25
C GLN A 58 25.81 64.23 -5.70
N GLU A 59 26.79 63.97 -6.56
CA GLU A 59 27.17 62.61 -6.98
C GLU A 59 27.60 61.76 -5.78
N GLU A 60 28.44 62.29 -4.89
CA GLU A 60 28.84 61.61 -3.65
C GLU A 60 27.63 61.27 -2.76
N LEU A 61 26.68 62.19 -2.59
CA LEU A 61 25.46 61.94 -1.83
C LEU A 61 24.59 60.86 -2.47
N MET A 62 24.46 60.86 -3.79
CA MET A 62 23.69 59.86 -4.52
C MET A 62 24.36 58.47 -4.46
N ASN A 63 25.68 58.42 -4.55
CA ASN A 63 26.43 57.17 -4.39
C ASN A 63 26.27 56.61 -2.97
N LYS A 64 26.39 57.46 -1.95
CA LYS A 64 26.15 57.04 -0.56
C LYS A 64 24.73 56.53 -0.34
N ALA A 65 23.73 57.20 -0.89
CA ALA A 65 22.34 56.75 -0.80
C ALA A 65 22.13 55.40 -1.50
N ARG A 66 22.78 55.16 -2.65
CA ARG A 66 22.76 53.85 -3.31
C ARG A 66 23.38 52.76 -2.46
N GLU A 67 24.55 53.02 -1.86
CA GLU A 67 25.22 52.07 -0.97
C GLU A 67 24.37 51.71 0.25
N GLU A 68 23.66 52.68 0.82
CA GLU A 68 22.73 52.47 1.95
C GLU A 68 21.52 51.61 1.53
N ILE A 69 20.95 51.83 0.34
CA ILE A 69 19.87 51.00 -0.20
C ILE A 69 20.36 49.58 -0.44
N GLU A 70 21.49 49.40 -1.12
CA GLU A 70 22.05 48.07 -1.38
C GLU A 70 22.41 47.34 -0.08
N ALA A 71 22.84 48.06 0.96
CA ALA A 71 23.07 47.48 2.27
C ALA A 71 21.77 46.99 2.93
N ALA A 72 20.68 47.75 2.81
CA ALA A 72 19.36 47.33 3.28
C ALA A 72 18.84 46.10 2.53
N ASP A 73 18.96 46.10 1.19
CA ASP A 73 18.55 44.98 0.34
C ASP A 73 19.26 43.68 0.73
N ARG A 74 20.58 43.75 0.99
CA ARG A 74 21.35 42.58 1.46
C ARG A 74 20.83 42.03 2.80
N VAL A 75 20.41 42.88 3.72
CA VAL A 75 19.84 42.45 5.01
C VAL A 75 18.49 41.78 4.81
N ASP A 76 17.65 42.34 3.95
CA ASP A 76 16.34 41.76 3.67
C ASP A 76 16.44 40.45 2.88
N ASP A 77 17.36 40.32 1.94
CA ASP A 77 17.66 39.06 1.25
C ASP A 77 18.08 37.95 2.23
N GLN A 78 18.91 38.29 3.22
CA GLN A 78 19.30 37.35 4.28
C GLN A 78 18.09 36.94 5.12
N ARG A 79 17.20 37.88 5.47
CA ARG A 79 15.96 37.58 6.21
C ARG A 79 15.01 36.70 5.42
N ILE A 80 14.81 37.01 4.13
CA ILE A 80 13.97 36.22 3.22
C ILE A 80 14.52 34.79 3.13
N THR A 81 15.83 34.65 2.97
CA THR A 81 16.51 33.34 2.93
C THR A 81 16.31 32.57 4.23
N ALA A 82 16.46 33.23 5.39
CA ALA A 82 16.23 32.60 6.69
C ALA A 82 14.77 32.12 6.84
N ILE A 83 13.79 32.92 6.41
CA ILE A 83 12.37 32.53 6.45
C ILE A 83 12.11 31.31 5.56
N ARG A 84 12.63 31.29 4.33
CA ARG A 84 12.50 30.15 3.42
C ARG A 84 13.08 28.88 4.03
N ASN A 85 14.30 28.94 4.57
CA ASN A 85 14.94 27.80 5.23
C ASN A 85 14.12 27.29 6.42
N MET A 86 13.50 28.18 7.21
CA MET A 86 12.62 27.79 8.31
C MET A 86 11.34 27.11 7.82
N GLN A 87 10.76 27.57 6.71
CA GLN A 87 9.58 26.96 6.09
C GLN A 87 9.91 25.56 5.55
N GLU A 88 10.99 25.42 4.79
CA GLU A 88 11.46 24.14 4.26
C GLU A 88 11.74 23.14 5.39
N ALA A 89 12.43 23.57 6.46
CA ALA A 89 12.69 22.72 7.62
C ALA A 89 11.40 22.30 8.35
N ARG A 90 10.37 23.16 8.38
CA ARG A 90 9.06 22.81 8.94
C ARG A 90 8.36 21.76 8.07
N GLU A 91 8.27 21.99 6.77
CA GLU A 91 7.64 21.07 5.82
C GLU A 91 8.32 19.71 5.79
N ALA A 92 9.66 19.68 5.86
CA ALA A 92 10.42 18.44 5.95
C ALA A 92 10.06 17.63 7.20
N ARG A 93 9.98 18.28 8.37
CA ARG A 93 9.57 17.62 9.63
C ARG A 93 8.14 17.09 9.57
N GLU A 94 7.21 17.91 9.07
CA GLU A 94 5.80 17.49 8.92
C GLU A 94 5.65 16.34 7.91
N GLY A 95 6.42 16.37 6.82
CA GLY A 95 6.46 15.31 5.82
C GLY A 95 7.04 14.01 6.38
N GLU A 96 8.10 14.08 7.19
CA GLU A 96 8.65 12.92 7.89
C GLU A 96 7.65 12.34 8.90
N GLU A 97 7.02 13.17 9.72
CA GLU A 97 6.00 12.74 10.67
C GLU A 97 4.81 12.07 9.98
N ARG A 98 4.36 12.63 8.84
CA ARG A 98 3.29 12.05 8.03
C ARG A 98 3.68 10.67 7.50
N ARG A 99 4.89 10.53 6.92
CA ARG A 99 5.42 9.24 6.45
C ARG A 99 5.52 8.22 7.59
N ARG A 100 5.96 8.65 8.78
CA ARG A 100 6.02 7.78 9.96
C ARG A 100 4.64 7.29 10.38
N LYS A 101 3.64 8.17 10.44
CA LYS A 101 2.25 7.81 10.77
C LYS A 101 1.64 6.88 9.72
N GLU A 102 1.90 7.12 8.44
CA GLU A 102 1.42 6.24 7.36
C GLU A 102 2.07 4.86 7.44
N TYR A 103 3.38 4.80 7.66
CA TYR A 103 4.11 3.56 7.84
C TYR A 103 3.62 2.76 9.07
N GLU A 104 3.34 3.45 10.18
CA GLU A 104 2.77 2.83 11.38
C GLU A 104 1.35 2.27 11.11
N LYS A 105 0.49 3.04 10.44
CA LYS A 105 -0.85 2.58 10.04
C LYS A 105 -0.76 1.36 9.14
N TYR A 106 0.12 1.39 8.14
CA TYR A 106 0.35 0.28 7.22
C TYR A 106 0.83 -0.98 7.97
N ASN A 107 1.80 -0.84 8.87
CA ASN A 107 2.30 -1.96 9.67
C ASN A 107 1.23 -2.51 10.62
N LYS A 108 0.42 -1.66 11.25
CA LYS A 108 -0.68 -2.09 12.10
C LYS A 108 -1.72 -2.87 11.29
N LEU A 109 -2.07 -2.39 10.10
CA LEU A 109 -3.00 -3.08 9.20
C LEU A 109 -2.44 -4.43 8.74
N ARG A 110 -1.16 -4.47 8.34
CA ARG A 110 -0.47 -5.70 7.94
C ARG A 110 -0.45 -6.72 9.06
N LYS A 111 -0.08 -6.30 10.29
CA LYS A 111 -0.07 -7.16 11.47
C LYS A 111 -1.47 -7.69 11.79
N GLY A 112 -2.49 -6.82 11.78
CA GLY A 112 -3.88 -7.24 12.01
C GLY A 112 -4.40 -8.23 10.98
N ASN A 113 -4.03 -8.08 9.71
CA ASN A 113 -4.36 -9.04 8.65
C ASN A 113 -3.69 -10.40 8.87
N LEU A 114 -2.41 -10.42 9.25
CA LEU A 114 -1.70 -11.66 9.57
C LEU A 114 -2.33 -12.38 10.77
N GLU A 115 -2.62 -11.66 11.86
CA GLU A 115 -3.30 -12.24 13.03
C GLU A 115 -4.71 -12.75 12.71
N ARG A 116 -5.44 -12.09 11.81
CA ARG A 116 -6.75 -12.57 11.34
C ARG A 116 -6.63 -13.87 10.53
N LEU A 117 -5.69 -13.92 9.58
CA LEU A 117 -5.43 -15.13 8.79
C LEU A 117 -4.99 -16.30 9.67
N GLU A 118 -4.17 -16.05 10.68
CA GLU A 118 -3.74 -17.08 11.64
C GLU A 118 -4.91 -17.59 12.48
N ARG A 119 -5.78 -16.70 12.98
CA ARG A 119 -7.00 -17.10 13.68
C ARG A 119 -7.92 -17.95 12.81
N GLU A 120 -8.17 -17.53 11.57
CA GLU A 120 -8.99 -18.27 10.62
C GLU A 120 -8.39 -19.65 10.30
N ARG A 121 -7.05 -19.76 10.23
CA ARG A 121 -6.38 -21.05 10.05
C ARG A 121 -6.60 -21.97 11.27
N LEU A 122 -6.41 -21.45 12.48
CA LEU A 122 -6.61 -22.22 13.71
C LEU A 122 -8.07 -22.65 13.89
N GLU A 123 -9.03 -21.78 13.55
CA GLU A 123 -10.45 -22.09 13.60
C GLU A 123 -10.80 -23.23 12.62
N ARG A 124 -10.32 -23.17 11.37
CA ARG A 124 -10.50 -24.27 10.40
C ARG A 124 -9.85 -25.57 10.85
N GLU A 125 -8.64 -25.50 11.43
CA GLU A 125 -7.97 -26.68 11.98
C GLU A 125 -8.77 -27.30 13.14
N TRP A 126 -9.36 -26.47 14.00
CA TRP A 126 -10.22 -26.91 15.10
C TRP A 126 -11.51 -27.54 14.60
N GLU A 127 -12.21 -26.90 13.67
CA GLU A 127 -13.42 -27.43 13.03
C GLU A 127 -13.16 -28.76 12.31
N ALA A 128 -12.04 -28.87 11.60
CA ALA A 128 -11.65 -30.11 10.93
C ALA A 128 -11.43 -31.25 11.93
N LYS A 129 -10.76 -30.98 13.06
CA LYS A 129 -10.57 -31.96 14.14
C LYS A 129 -11.89 -32.38 14.77
N LEU A 130 -12.80 -31.43 15.01
CA LEU A 130 -14.12 -31.74 15.56
C LEU A 130 -14.94 -32.61 14.60
N ALA A 131 -14.95 -32.26 13.31
CA ALA A 131 -15.62 -33.05 12.29
C ALA A 131 -15.00 -34.44 12.12
N GLU A 132 -13.68 -34.57 12.25
CA GLU A 132 -13.00 -35.87 12.24
C GLU A 132 -13.38 -36.72 13.45
N ALA A 133 -13.37 -36.14 14.65
CA ALA A 133 -13.81 -36.82 15.87
C ALA A 133 -15.27 -37.29 15.76
N GLN A 134 -16.14 -36.47 15.19
CA GLN A 134 -17.54 -36.84 14.95
C GLN A 134 -17.67 -38.00 13.95
N ARG A 135 -16.90 -37.98 12.85
CA ARG A 135 -16.85 -39.11 11.89
C ARG A 135 -16.33 -40.39 12.54
N GLN A 136 -15.31 -40.30 13.40
CA GLN A 136 -14.79 -41.45 14.14
C GLN A 136 -15.84 -42.01 15.11
N GLN A 137 -16.56 -41.16 15.84
CA GLN A 137 -17.66 -41.61 16.72
C GLN A 137 -18.79 -42.27 15.93
N GLN A 138 -19.18 -41.71 14.78
CA GLN A 138 -20.19 -42.31 13.91
C GLN A 138 -19.73 -43.67 13.37
N ALA A 139 -18.50 -43.77 12.88
CA ALA A 139 -17.94 -45.02 12.40
C ALA A 139 -17.83 -46.09 13.50
N GLN A 140 -17.48 -45.69 14.74
CA GLN A 140 -17.48 -46.59 15.89
C GLN A 140 -18.89 -47.07 16.24
N ALA A 141 -19.86 -46.16 16.32
CA ALA A 141 -21.25 -46.52 16.60
C ALA A 141 -21.85 -47.44 15.53
N GLU A 142 -21.53 -47.20 14.25
CA GLU A 142 -21.95 -48.06 13.14
C GLU A 142 -21.27 -49.45 13.20
N ALA A 143 -19.98 -49.51 13.53
CA ALA A 143 -19.27 -50.77 13.71
C ALA A 143 -19.84 -51.59 14.88
N GLU A 144 -20.12 -50.95 16.02
CA GLU A 144 -20.76 -51.58 17.18
C GLU A 144 -22.18 -52.06 16.86
N ALA A 145 -22.98 -51.25 16.13
CA ALA A 145 -24.31 -51.65 15.70
C ALA A 145 -24.27 -52.84 14.73
N ALA A 146 -23.33 -52.85 13.79
CA ALA A 146 -23.13 -53.97 12.87
C ALA A 146 -22.65 -55.25 13.59
N GLU A 147 -21.81 -55.12 14.61
CA GLU A 147 -21.39 -56.26 15.43
C GLU A 147 -22.54 -56.82 16.26
N ARG A 148 -23.36 -55.95 16.86
CA ARG A 148 -24.57 -56.37 17.57
C ARG A 148 -25.55 -57.10 16.66
N GLY A 149 -25.78 -56.57 15.45
CA GLY A 149 -26.63 -57.24 14.45
C GLY A 149 -26.12 -58.63 14.07
N ARG A 150 -24.80 -58.82 13.93
CA ARG A 150 -24.21 -60.15 13.68
C ARG A 150 -24.37 -61.10 14.86
N GLN A 151 -24.29 -60.60 16.10
CA GLN A 151 -24.52 -61.42 17.30
C GLN A 151 -26.00 -61.85 17.39
N GLU A 152 -26.94 -60.94 17.14
CA GLU A 152 -28.38 -61.24 17.12
C GLU A 152 -28.73 -62.27 16.02
N GLU A 153 -28.17 -62.14 14.81
CA GLU A 153 -28.34 -63.11 13.73
C GLU A 153 -27.80 -64.50 14.12
N TYR A 154 -26.63 -64.56 14.77
CA TYR A 154 -26.06 -65.81 15.25
C TYR A 154 -26.88 -66.45 16.39
N GLU A 155 -27.43 -65.64 17.30
CA GLU A 155 -28.34 -66.12 18.35
C GLU A 155 -29.66 -66.63 17.77
N GLU A 156 -30.23 -65.94 16.76
CA GLU A 156 -31.46 -66.35 16.09
C GLU A 156 -31.28 -67.65 15.28
N ASP A 157 -30.17 -67.78 14.55
CA ASP A 157 -29.82 -69.00 13.82
C ASP A 157 -29.49 -70.16 14.78
N SER A 158 -28.79 -69.89 15.89
CA SER A 158 -28.52 -70.89 16.92
C SER A 158 -29.82 -71.40 17.55
N TYR A 159 -30.77 -70.50 17.86
CA TYR A 159 -32.07 -70.88 18.42
C TYR A 159 -32.92 -71.65 17.40
N ASN A 160 -32.98 -71.24 16.14
CA ASN A 160 -33.74 -71.96 15.11
C ASN A 160 -33.13 -73.33 14.76
N SER A 161 -31.80 -73.46 14.77
CA SER A 161 -31.10 -74.72 14.53
C SER A 161 -31.38 -75.77 15.62
N GLU A 162 -31.55 -75.35 16.87
CA GLU A 162 -31.82 -76.26 17.99
C GLU A 162 -33.22 -76.90 17.94
N TYR A 163 -34.18 -76.30 17.21
CA TYR A 163 -35.55 -76.83 17.06
C TYR A 163 -35.89 -77.34 15.65
N ALA A 164 -35.03 -77.10 14.64
CA ALA A 164 -35.25 -77.58 13.28
C ALA A 164 -34.75 -79.02 13.08
N CYS A 165 -35.48 -80.00 13.62
CA CYS A 165 -35.23 -81.39 13.28
C CYS A 165 -35.72 -81.70 11.86
N ASP A 166 -34.80 -82.03 10.96
CA ASP A 166 -35.15 -82.63 9.68
C ASP A 166 -35.71 -84.04 9.93
N HIS A 167 -37.04 -84.13 9.95
CA HIS A 167 -37.80 -85.35 10.18
C HIS A 167 -37.69 -86.37 9.01
N GLY A 168 -36.84 -86.12 8.01
CA GLY A 168 -36.59 -86.97 6.84
C GLY A 168 -35.96 -88.34 7.12
N GLY A 169 -35.51 -88.63 8.34
CA GLY A 169 -34.85 -89.88 8.72
C GLY A 169 -35.75 -91.12 8.90
N TRP A 170 -35.12 -92.22 9.32
CA TRP A 170 -35.82 -93.44 9.78
C TRP A 170 -36.37 -93.24 11.20
N TRP A 171 -37.65 -93.53 11.40
CA TRP A 171 -38.30 -93.38 12.71
C TRP A 171 -38.38 -94.73 13.42
N ALA A 172 -37.91 -94.77 14.67
CA ALA A 172 -37.89 -96.00 15.47
C ALA A 172 -39.31 -96.35 15.94
N LYS A 173 -39.65 -97.63 15.94
CA LYS A 173 -40.95 -98.11 16.42
C LYS A 173 -40.92 -98.34 17.92
N VAL A 174 -41.56 -97.47 18.67
CA VAL A 174 -41.71 -97.59 20.13
C VAL A 174 -42.98 -98.37 20.44
N LYS A 175 -42.84 -99.51 21.11
CA LYS A 175 -43.98 -100.36 21.52
C LYS A 175 -44.51 -99.88 22.88
N GLY A 176 -45.83 -99.69 22.97
CA GLY A 176 -46.50 -99.20 24.18
C GLY A 176 -47.82 -98.53 23.83
N ARG A 177 -48.79 -98.52 24.76
CA ARG A 177 -50.02 -97.73 24.60
C ARG A 177 -49.70 -96.27 24.93
N GLN A 178 -49.45 -95.48 23.89
CA GLN A 178 -49.23 -94.04 23.98
C GLN A 178 -50.14 -93.28 23.00
N ASN A 179 -50.32 -91.99 23.24
CA ASN A 179 -51.09 -91.07 22.39
C ASN A 179 -50.19 -90.38 21.38
N CYS A 180 -50.63 -90.31 20.12
CA CYS A 180 -49.97 -89.51 19.08
C CYS A 180 -50.02 -88.02 19.45
N LEU A 181 -48.90 -87.28 19.38
CA LEU A 181 -48.88 -85.86 19.73
C LEU A 181 -49.68 -84.96 18.77
N VAL A 182 -49.98 -85.44 17.56
CA VAL A 182 -50.74 -84.67 16.54
C VAL A 182 -52.24 -84.89 16.65
N CYS A 183 -52.67 -86.15 16.68
CA CYS A 183 -54.09 -86.50 16.60
C CYS A 183 -54.65 -87.05 17.90
N TYR A 184 -53.82 -87.16 18.95
CA TYR A 184 -54.16 -87.65 20.29
C TYR A 184 -54.75 -89.07 20.34
N SER A 185 -54.81 -89.79 19.23
CA SER A 185 -55.30 -91.17 19.20
C SER A 185 -54.33 -92.13 19.90
N VAL A 186 -54.88 -93.04 20.70
CA VAL A 186 -54.12 -94.08 21.40
C VAL A 186 -53.80 -95.21 20.42
N ARG A 187 -52.52 -95.57 20.29
CA ARG A 187 -52.07 -96.65 19.41
C ARG A 187 -51.24 -97.67 20.19
N LYS A 188 -51.10 -98.89 19.66
CA LYS A 188 -50.25 -99.95 20.25
C LYS A 188 -48.75 -99.70 20.07
N PHE A 189 -48.41 -98.80 19.14
CA PHE A 189 -47.05 -98.34 18.90
C PHE A 189 -47.12 -96.95 18.28
N LEU A 190 -46.07 -96.16 18.50
CA LEU A 190 -45.81 -94.90 17.83
C LEU A 190 -44.45 -94.96 17.14
N LEU A 191 -44.19 -93.98 16.29
CA LEU A 191 -42.92 -93.78 15.64
C LEU A 191 -42.24 -92.59 16.31
N GLU A 192 -40.97 -92.73 16.67
CA GLU A 192 -40.15 -91.70 17.30
C GLU A 192 -39.12 -91.17 16.30
N CYS A 193 -39.04 -89.84 16.18
CA CYS A 193 -38.00 -89.20 15.39
C CYS A 193 -36.68 -89.17 16.18
N PRO A 194 -35.56 -89.71 15.67
CA PRO A 194 -34.30 -89.76 16.41
C PRO A 194 -33.67 -88.37 16.65
N GLY A 195 -34.03 -87.35 15.87
CA GLY A 195 -33.45 -86.01 15.99
C GLY A 195 -34.11 -85.15 17.07
N CYS A 196 -35.44 -85.21 17.22
CA CYS A 196 -36.19 -84.39 18.20
C CYS A 196 -37.08 -85.20 19.16
N GLN A 197 -37.05 -86.53 19.09
CA GLN A 197 -37.81 -87.44 19.95
C GLN A 197 -39.34 -87.27 19.89
N ILE A 198 -39.87 -86.59 18.87
CA ILE A 198 -41.32 -86.44 18.71
C ILE A 198 -41.98 -87.79 18.40
N LEU A 199 -43.13 -88.06 19.04
CA LEU A 199 -43.89 -89.29 18.87
C LEU A 199 -45.13 -89.06 18.00
N ALA A 200 -45.20 -89.75 16.86
CA ALA A 200 -46.30 -89.67 15.91
C ALA A 200 -46.84 -91.06 15.53
N CYS A 201 -48.14 -91.15 15.22
CA CYS A 201 -48.68 -92.36 14.59
C CYS A 201 -48.28 -92.42 13.11
N PRO A 202 -48.26 -93.61 12.47
CA PRO A 202 -47.85 -93.74 11.07
C PRO A 202 -48.60 -92.83 10.08
N LYS A 203 -49.88 -92.53 10.36
CA LYS A 203 -50.67 -91.62 9.52
C LYS A 203 -50.23 -90.17 9.66
N CYS A 204 -49.91 -89.74 10.89
CA CYS A 204 -49.49 -88.36 11.16
C CYS A 204 -47.99 -88.15 10.88
N GLN A 205 -47.19 -89.20 10.88
CA GLN A 205 -45.76 -89.14 10.52
C GLN A 205 -45.54 -88.50 9.15
N VAL A 206 -46.41 -88.77 8.19
CA VAL A 206 -46.32 -88.20 6.83
C VAL A 206 -46.31 -86.67 6.85
N GLY A 207 -47.07 -86.05 7.75
CA GLY A 207 -47.13 -84.59 7.88
C GLY A 207 -45.87 -83.96 8.49
N PHE A 208 -44.97 -84.76 9.06
CA PHE A 208 -43.69 -84.28 9.57
C PHE A 208 -42.54 -84.42 8.58
N ARG A 209 -42.65 -85.30 7.58
CA ARG A 209 -41.56 -85.48 6.62
C ARG A 209 -41.47 -84.26 5.68
N PRO A 210 -40.26 -83.77 5.36
CA PRO A 210 -40.11 -82.77 4.31
C PRO A 210 -40.68 -83.30 2.99
N TYR A 211 -41.48 -82.48 2.31
CA TYR A 211 -41.88 -82.77 0.95
C TYR A 211 -40.69 -82.48 0.04
N TYR A 212 -39.98 -83.52 -0.39
CA TYR A 212 -39.06 -83.40 -1.51
C TYR A 212 -39.90 -83.43 -2.79
N GLU A 213 -40.05 -82.27 -3.44
CA GLU A 213 -40.58 -82.18 -4.80
C GLU A 213 -39.63 -82.81 -5.82
#